data_AF-A0A7S2HHE2-F1
#
_entry.id   AF-A0A7S2HHE2-F1
#
_cell.length_a   1.000
_cell.length_b   1.000
_cell.length_c   1.000
_cell.angle_alpha   90.00
_cell.angle_beta   90.00
_cell.angle_gamma   90.00
#
_symmetry.space_group_name_H-M   'P 1'
#
loop_
_entity.id
_entity.type
_entity.pdbx_description
1 polymer ?
#
loop_
_entity_poly.entity_id
_entity_poly.type
_entity_poly.pdbx_seq_one_letter_code
_entity_poly.pdbx_strand_id
1 'polypeptide(L)'
;MTADPFDMSVLADRIEKVKSAPAPEDVRLFDLDSMVPRQRLSFTAPAIFVDTLDQIEADKDNTTMVMVGRQRLKYHSHGVECTLESLQRQPDGTADVVLVAGRLCEVVGVGDDE
;
A
#
# COMPACT_ATOMS: atom_id res chain seq x y z
N MET A 1 -12.85 -40.20 -9.80
CA MET A 1 -12.61 -39.33 -10.97
C MET A 1 -11.29 -38.62 -10.72
N THR A 2 -10.25 -39.07 -11.42
CA THR A 2 -8.90 -38.53 -11.34
C THR A 2 -8.86 -37.20 -12.09
N ALA A 3 -8.57 -36.11 -11.39
CA ALA A 3 -8.33 -34.81 -12.03
C ALA A 3 -7.15 -34.96 -12.99
N ASP A 4 -7.35 -34.56 -14.24
CA ASP A 4 -6.33 -34.65 -15.29
C ASP A 4 -5.20 -33.65 -14.97
N PRO A 5 -3.95 -34.09 -14.78
CA PRO A 5 -2.85 -33.23 -14.32
C PRO A 5 -2.39 -32.18 -15.34
N PHE A 6 -2.96 -32.19 -16.55
CA PHE A 6 -2.67 -31.24 -17.64
C PHE A 6 -3.94 -30.52 -18.13
N ASP A 7 -4.85 -30.19 -17.23
CA ASP A 7 -6.04 -29.43 -17.58
C ASP A 7 -5.69 -27.99 -18.02
N MET A 8 -5.53 -27.82 -19.34
CA MET A 8 -5.23 -26.56 -20.00
C MET A 8 -6.35 -25.52 -19.85
N SER A 9 -7.55 -25.92 -19.41
CA SER A 9 -8.65 -24.98 -19.13
C SER A 9 -8.34 -24.11 -17.91
N VAL A 10 -7.64 -24.65 -16.90
CA VAL A 10 -7.21 -23.90 -15.71
C VAL A 10 -6.15 -22.87 -16.08
N LEU A 11 -5.22 -23.21 -16.98
CA LEU A 11 -4.24 -22.26 -17.49
C LEU A 11 -4.90 -21.16 -18.31
N ALA A 12 -5.86 -21.50 -19.16
CA ALA A 12 -6.60 -20.51 -19.96
C ALA A 12 -7.36 -19.51 -19.07
N ASP A 13 -8.09 -20.01 -18.06
CA ASP A 13 -8.83 -19.16 -17.10
C ASP A 13 -7.89 -18.24 -16.29
N ARG A 14 -6.71 -18.74 -15.90
CA ARG A 14 -5.68 -17.91 -15.23
C ARG A 14 -5.12 -16.85 -16.17
N ILE A 15 -4.88 -17.15 -17.44
CA ILE A 15 -4.40 -16.18 -18.43
C ILE A 15 -5.44 -15.10 -18.69
N GLU A 16 -6.71 -15.47 -18.83
CA GLU A 16 -7.79 -14.49 -19.02
C GLU A 16 -7.90 -13.57 -17.81
N LYS A 17 -7.84 -14.10 -16.59
CA LYS A 17 -7.83 -13.29 -15.35
C LYS A 17 -6.68 -12.29 -15.29
N VAL A 18 -5.49 -12.68 -15.72
CA VAL A 18 -4.32 -11.79 -15.77
C VAL A 18 -4.50 -10.73 -16.87
N LYS A 19 -5.03 -11.10 -18.03
CA LYS A 19 -5.31 -10.15 -19.13
C LYS A 19 -6.40 -9.14 -18.80
N SER A 20 -7.39 -9.55 -17.99
CA SER A 20 -8.48 -8.69 -17.55
C SER A 20 -8.16 -7.92 -16.26
N ALA A 21 -6.99 -8.12 -15.67
CA ALA A 21 -6.60 -7.41 -14.46
C ALA A 21 -6.50 -5.91 -14.77
N PRO A 22 -6.97 -5.04 -13.86
CA PRO A 22 -6.79 -3.60 -14.02
C PRO A 22 -5.30 -3.27 -14.12
N ALA A 23 -4.98 -2.22 -14.87
CA ALA A 23 -3.61 -1.71 -14.92
C ALA A 23 -3.16 -1.34 -13.50
N PRO A 24 -1.88 -1.58 -13.14
CA PRO A 24 -1.36 -1.15 -11.86
C PRO A 24 -1.46 0.38 -11.76
N GLU A 25 -1.82 0.85 -10.57
CA GLU A 25 -1.91 2.26 -10.23
C GLU A 25 -0.60 2.72 -9.59
N ASP A 26 -0.16 3.94 -9.92
CA ASP A 26 0.99 4.56 -9.25
C ASP A 26 0.56 5.07 -7.87
N VAL A 27 1.33 4.67 -6.85
CA VAL A 27 0.99 4.94 -5.44
C VAL A 27 2.24 5.39 -4.68
N ARG A 28 2.03 6.13 -3.58
CA ARG A 28 3.13 6.43 -2.65
C ARG A 28 3.38 5.23 -1.75
N LEU A 29 4.56 4.64 -1.85
CA LEU A 29 4.96 3.47 -1.07
C LEU A 29 5.64 3.90 0.24
N PHE A 30 5.13 3.41 1.37
CA PHE A 30 5.70 3.66 2.70
C PHE A 30 6.24 2.37 3.30
N ASP A 31 7.51 2.41 3.70
CA ASP A 31 8.19 1.36 4.44
C ASP A 31 7.94 1.56 5.95
N LEU A 32 6.96 0.85 6.48
CA LEU A 32 6.55 0.90 7.88
C LEU A 32 6.22 -0.51 8.39
N ASP A 33 5.86 -0.62 9.66
CA ASP A 33 5.39 -1.89 10.21
C ASP A 33 4.20 -2.44 9.40
N SER A 34 4.26 -3.74 9.11
CA SER A 34 3.19 -4.43 8.37
C SER A 34 1.83 -4.23 9.06
N MET A 35 0.88 -3.68 8.32
CA MET A 35 -0.51 -3.55 8.76
C MET A 35 -1.39 -4.62 8.14
N VAL A 36 -2.50 -4.92 8.80
CA VAL A 36 -3.58 -5.75 8.25
C VAL A 36 -4.83 -4.90 7.95
N PRO A 37 -5.67 -5.30 6.98
CA PRO A 37 -6.93 -4.61 6.69
C PRO A 37 -7.75 -4.30 7.95
N ARG A 38 -8.34 -3.10 8.00
CA ARG A 38 -9.11 -2.52 9.11
C ARG A 38 -8.31 -2.15 10.35
N GLN A 39 -7.00 -2.36 10.37
CA GLN A 39 -6.16 -1.89 11.46
C GLN A 39 -6.05 -0.37 11.43
N ARG A 40 -6.02 0.23 12.61
CA ARG A 40 -5.65 1.64 12.79
C ARG A 40 -4.25 1.70 13.40
N LEU A 41 -3.39 2.51 12.80
CA LEU A 41 -2.06 2.78 13.31
C LEU A 41 -2.01 4.24 13.74
N SER A 42 -1.59 4.46 14.99
CA SER A 42 -1.38 5.79 15.55
C SER A 42 0.08 5.94 15.92
N PHE A 43 0.73 7.00 15.45
CA PHE A 43 2.13 7.28 15.71
C PHE A 43 2.40 8.78 15.60
N THR A 44 3.51 9.22 16.20
CA THR A 44 4.00 10.59 16.05
C THR A 44 4.98 10.62 14.88
N ALA A 45 4.63 11.35 13.82
CA ALA A 45 5.44 11.58 12.66
C ALA A 45 6.51 12.66 12.93
N PRO A 46 7.77 12.43 12.53
CA PRO A 46 8.80 13.46 12.59
C PRO A 46 8.53 14.55 11.55
N ALA A 47 9.02 15.77 11.77
CA ALA A 47 8.77 16.93 10.91
C ALA A 47 9.05 16.68 9.42
N ILE A 48 10.13 15.97 9.10
CA ILE A 48 10.48 15.60 7.72
C ILE A 48 9.40 14.77 7.02
N PHE A 49 8.64 13.99 7.78
CA PHE A 49 7.55 13.17 7.26
C PHE A 49 6.23 13.93 7.20
N VAL A 50 6.04 14.92 8.08
CA VAL A 50 4.84 15.76 8.11
C VAL A 50 4.63 16.48 6.78
N ASP A 51 5.70 17.01 6.17
CA ASP A 51 5.62 17.65 4.84
C ASP A 51 5.05 16.71 3.76
N THR A 52 5.41 15.42 3.83
CA THR A 52 4.90 14.40 2.90
C THR A 52 3.42 14.11 3.18
N LEU A 53 3.03 14.03 4.45
CA LEU A 53 1.64 13.83 4.85
C LEU A 53 0.75 15.03 4.54
N ASP A 54 1.29 16.25 4.59
CA ASP A 54 0.60 17.48 4.21
C ASP A 54 0.26 17.47 2.71
N GLN A 55 1.17 17.00 1.85
CA GLN A 55 0.88 16.82 0.42
C GLN A 55 -0.23 15.79 0.19
N ILE A 56 -0.20 14.67 0.93
CA ILE A 56 -1.24 13.64 0.87
C ILE A 56 -2.59 14.18 1.33
N GLU A 57 -2.63 14.93 2.44
CA GLU A 57 -3.86 15.53 2.96
C GLU A 57 -4.44 16.58 2.01
N ALA A 58 -3.58 17.30 1.28
CA ALA A 58 -4.00 18.29 0.28
C ALA A 58 -4.54 17.64 -1.01
N ASP A 59 -3.97 16.50 -1.42
CA ASP A 59 -4.33 15.79 -2.66
C ASP A 59 -5.35 14.67 -2.41
N LYS A 60 -6.47 15.03 -1.76
CA LYS A 60 -7.51 14.11 -1.22
C LYS A 60 -8.09 13.12 -2.22
N ASP A 61 -7.99 13.39 -3.51
CA ASP A 61 -8.59 12.59 -4.58
C ASP A 61 -7.60 11.66 -5.29
N ASN A 62 -6.29 11.79 -5.08
CA ASN A 62 -5.31 11.13 -5.96
C ASN A 62 -4.09 10.50 -5.29
N THR A 63 -3.95 10.54 -3.96
CA THR A 63 -2.81 9.90 -3.29
C THR A 63 -3.22 8.68 -2.46
N THR A 64 -3.27 7.52 -3.12
CA THR A 64 -3.32 6.22 -2.45
C THR A 64 -1.96 5.95 -1.80
N MET A 65 -1.95 5.77 -0.48
CA MET A 65 -0.76 5.32 0.24
C MET A 65 -0.76 3.81 0.33
N VAL A 66 0.38 3.16 0.09
CA VAL A 66 0.53 1.72 0.34
C VAL A 66 1.60 1.50 1.38
N MET A 67 1.24 0.82 2.46
CA MET A 67 2.21 0.37 3.46
C MET A 67 2.71 -1.02 3.12
N VAL A 68 4.03 -1.17 3.12
CA VAL A 68 4.71 -2.45 2.99
C VAL A 68 5.68 -2.63 4.14
N GLY A 69 5.70 -3.84 4.70
CA GLY A 69 6.78 -4.23 5.60
C GLY A 69 8.01 -4.73 4.85
N ARG A 70 9.12 -4.85 5.59
CA ARG A 70 10.36 -5.46 5.11
C ARG A 70 10.74 -6.68 5.91
N GLN A 71 11.22 -7.69 5.19
CA GLN A 71 11.92 -8.81 5.78
C GLN A 71 13.36 -8.84 5.27
N ARG A 72 14.32 -8.69 6.20
CA ARG A 72 15.78 -8.72 5.99
C ARG A 72 16.38 -7.68 5.05
N LEU A 73 15.61 -7.04 4.16
CA LEU A 73 15.90 -5.89 3.26
C LEU A 73 14.96 -5.87 2.03
N LYS A 74 14.23 -6.96 1.78
CA LYS A 74 13.27 -7.07 0.67
C LYS A 74 11.88 -6.61 1.13
N TYR A 75 11.23 -5.77 0.32
CA TYR A 75 9.81 -5.47 0.51
C TYR A 75 8.97 -6.75 0.39
N HIS A 76 7.92 -6.82 1.18
CA HIS A 76 6.89 -7.82 0.93
C HIS A 76 6.28 -7.61 -0.46
N SER A 77 5.88 -8.69 -1.12
CA SER A 77 5.18 -8.61 -2.41
C SER A 77 3.76 -8.06 -2.26
N HIS A 78 3.29 -7.89 -1.03
CA HIS A 78 1.98 -7.37 -0.72
C HIS A 78 2.10 -6.25 0.29
N GLY A 79 1.27 -5.23 0.10
CA GLY A 79 1.06 -4.14 1.03
C GLY A 79 -0.41 -4.00 1.36
N VAL A 80 -0.71 -2.98 2.15
CA VAL A 80 -2.09 -2.55 2.37
C VAL A 80 -2.24 -1.10 1.95
N GLU A 81 -3.30 -0.84 1.21
CA GLU A 81 -3.81 0.50 0.97
C GLU A 81 -4.12 1.13 2.32
N CYS A 82 -3.62 2.34 2.56
CA CYS A 82 -3.83 3.11 3.76
C CYS A 82 -4.42 4.47 3.42
N THR A 83 -5.34 4.93 4.26
CA THR A 83 -5.89 6.28 4.19
C THR A 83 -5.47 7.08 5.41
N LEU A 84 -5.17 8.36 5.16
CA LEU A 84 -4.93 9.32 6.22
C LEU A 84 -6.26 9.73 6.84
N GLU A 85 -6.45 9.37 8.10
CA GLU A 85 -7.68 9.69 8.83
C GLU A 85 -7.54 10.93 9.71
N SER A 86 -6.37 11.12 10.33
CA SER A 86 -6.10 12.29 11.15
C SER A 86 -4.63 12.70 11.09
N LEU A 87 -4.40 14.01 11.03
CA LEU A 87 -3.08 14.64 11.04
C LEU A 87 -3.09 15.87 11.96
N GLN A 88 -2.62 15.71 13.18
CA GLN A 88 -2.60 16.78 14.19
C GLN A 88 -1.19 17.32 14.36
N ARG A 89 -0.91 18.49 13.78
CA ARG A 89 0.40 19.12 13.86
C ARG A 89 0.67 19.67 15.27
N GLN A 90 1.92 19.53 15.69
CA GLN A 90 2.43 20.01 16.95
C GLN A 90 3.35 21.23 16.77
N PRO A 91 3.49 22.10 17.79
CA PRO A 91 4.34 23.29 17.70
C PRO A 91 5.83 23.01 17.48
N ASP A 92 6.29 21.80 17.79
CA ASP A 92 7.67 21.35 17.59
C ASP A 92 7.95 20.85 16.15
N GLY A 93 6.94 20.91 15.27
CA GLY A 93 7.00 20.46 13.88
C GLY A 93 6.67 18.99 13.69
N THR A 94 6.43 18.22 14.75
CA THR A 94 5.93 16.83 14.63
C THR A 94 4.43 16.83 14.36
N ALA A 95 3.86 15.65 14.08
CA ALA A 95 2.41 15.49 14.03
C ALA A 95 1.96 14.14 14.59
N ASP A 96 0.84 14.12 15.31
CA ASP A 96 0.16 12.87 15.65
C ASP A 96 -0.71 12.43 14.48
N VAL A 97 -0.45 11.22 13.98
CA VAL A 97 -1.02 10.68 12.76
C VAL A 97 -1.86 9.46 13.08
N VAL A 98 -3.02 9.36 12.41
CA VAL A 98 -3.82 8.14 12.40
C VAL A 98 -4.03 7.68 10.96
N LEU A 99 -3.56 6.46 10.68
CA LEU A 99 -3.73 5.79 9.39
C LEU A 99 -4.67 4.60 9.56
N VAL A 100 -5.56 4.42 8.58
CA VAL A 100 -6.50 3.29 8.52
C VAL A 100 -6.12 2.40 7.36
N ALA A 101 -5.83 1.13 7.63
CA ALA A 101 -5.60 0.14 6.58
C ALA A 101 -6.93 -0.28 5.94
N GLY A 102 -6.98 -0.17 4.62
CA GLY A 102 -8.07 -0.58 3.74
C GLY A 102 -7.81 -1.97 3.16
N ARG A 103 -7.58 -2.03 1.85
CA ARG A 103 -7.49 -3.29 1.09
C ARG A 103 -6.05 -3.80 1.00
N LEU A 104 -5.91 -5.12 0.95
CA LEU A 104 -4.65 -5.77 0.59
C LEU A 104 -4.39 -5.55 -0.90
N CYS A 105 -3.17 -5.18 -1.26
CA CYS A 105 -2.74 -5.00 -2.64
C CYS A 105 -1.42 -5.73 -2.92
N GLU A 106 -1.22 -6.11 -4.18
CA GLU A 106 0.05 -6.67 -4.66
C GLU A 106 0.94 -5.54 -5.19
N VAL A 107 2.21 -5.56 -4.80
CA VAL A 107 3.21 -4.62 -5.32
C VAL A 107 3.89 -5.28 -6.51
N VAL A 108 3.50 -4.84 -7.70
CA VAL A 108 3.99 -5.40 -8.98
C VAL A 108 5.28 -4.74 -9.49
N GLY A 109 5.60 -3.56 -8.97
CA GLY A 109 6.79 -2.79 -9.30
C GLY A 109 7.02 -1.70 -8.27
N VAL A 110 8.27 -1.29 -8.11
CA VAL A 110 8.65 -0.10 -7.35
C VAL A 110 9.37 0.78 -8.36
N GLY A 111 8.85 1.97 -8.61
CA GLY A 111 9.54 2.95 -9.47
C GLY A 111 10.86 3.36 -8.85
N ASP A 112 11.82 3.75 -9.68
CA ASP A 112 13.00 4.46 -9.18
C ASP A 112 12.55 5.87 -8.75
N ASP A 113 12.87 6.27 -7.52
CA ASP A 113 12.78 7.67 -7.08
C ASP A 113 13.71 8.49 -8.00
N GLU A 114 13.14 9.26 -8.94
CA GLU A 114 13.84 10.34 -9.66
C GLU A 114 13.82 11.64 -8.85
#